data_AF-A0A2S7UZK5-F1
#
_entry.id   AF-A0A2S7UZK5-F1
#
_cell.length_a   1.000
_cell.length_b   1.000
_cell.length_c   1.000
_cell.angle_alpha   90.00
_cell.angle_beta   90.00
_cell.angle_gamma   90.00
#
_symmetry.space_group_name_H-M   'P 1'
#
loop_
_entity.id
_entity.type
_entity.pdbx_description
1 polymer ?
#
loop_
_entity_poly.entity_id
_entity_poly.type
_entity_poly.pdbx_seq_one_letter_code
_entity_poly.pdbx_strand_id
1 'polypeptide(L)'
;MRIFISSLGLLTVLLLSCVAQGTEDQIIFTSEQQKLIYQEVTAELRCPKCQNQNIADSNAVVAKDMRVKVKELLDQGQDKQQVIQYMVNRYGQFAHYQPPLNVATSLLWLMPIGFILFAIFVQVKRSKPKYNVDTPEPDLTEAKVALDKLDRELEQLLEKEADVEDNLLVKNSPSVKDNNSNNNDSQNSNAVDDSNKDNKQ
;
A
#
# COMPACT_ATOMS: atom_id res chain seq x y z
N MET A 1 -10.69 57.86 -2.82
CA MET A 1 -9.34 58.16 -2.28
C MET A 1 -8.87 57.16 -1.22
N ARG A 2 -9.67 56.85 -0.19
CA ARG A 2 -9.29 55.93 0.92
C ARG A 2 -8.94 54.49 0.47
N ILE A 3 -9.63 53.97 -0.55
CA ILE A 3 -9.43 52.61 -1.08
C ILE A 3 -8.08 52.51 -1.85
N PHE A 4 -7.71 53.54 -2.61
CA PHE A 4 -6.44 53.59 -3.33
C PHE A 4 -5.23 53.69 -2.41
N ILE A 5 -5.35 54.43 -1.29
CA ILE A 5 -4.29 54.54 -0.28
C ILE A 5 -4.09 53.19 0.44
N SER A 6 -5.17 52.45 0.71
CA SER A 6 -5.10 51.11 1.31
C SER A 6 -4.49 50.07 0.37
N SER A 7 -4.82 50.14 -0.92
CA SER A 7 -4.25 49.26 -1.96
C SER A 7 -2.75 49.52 -2.16
N LEU A 8 -2.34 50.78 -2.21
CA LEU A 8 -0.94 51.16 -2.33
C LEU A 8 -0.13 50.77 -1.09
N GLY A 9 -0.72 50.92 0.10
CA GLY A 9 -0.13 50.43 1.35
C GLY A 9 0.06 48.91 1.36
N LEU A 10 -0.94 48.14 0.94
CA LEU A 10 -0.85 46.67 0.88
C LEU A 10 0.21 46.20 -0.13
N LEU A 11 0.28 46.85 -1.30
CA LEU A 11 1.29 46.56 -2.33
C LEU A 11 2.71 46.88 -1.83
N THR A 12 2.87 47.97 -1.08
CA THR A 12 4.17 48.38 -0.53
C THR A 12 4.64 47.40 0.55
N VAL A 13 3.73 46.91 1.41
CA VAL A 13 4.04 45.88 2.42
C VAL A 13 4.38 44.53 1.77
N LEU A 14 3.72 44.18 0.67
CA LEU A 14 4.00 42.96 -0.09
C LEU A 14 5.39 43.01 -0.75
N LEU A 15 5.76 44.17 -1.33
CA LEU A 15 7.08 44.38 -1.94
C LEU A 15 8.22 44.38 -0.90
N LEU A 16 7.95 44.81 0.35
CA LEU A 16 8.94 44.85 1.42
C LEU A 16 9.32 43.44 1.95
N SER A 17 8.51 42.42 1.67
CA SER A 17 8.76 41.04 2.13
C SER A 17 9.81 40.30 1.30
N CYS A 18 10.28 40.87 0.18
CA CYS A 18 11.15 40.19 -0.79
C CYS A 18 12.67 40.35 -0.51
N VAL A 19 13.08 40.97 0.60
CA VAL A 19 14.50 41.19 0.92
C VAL A 19 15.06 40.14 1.89
N ALA A 20 14.90 38.85 1.56
CA ALA A 20 15.62 37.77 2.23
C ALA A 20 16.76 37.30 1.32
N GLN A 21 17.90 38.02 1.34
CA GLN A 21 19.12 37.51 0.72
C GLN A 21 19.79 36.53 1.68
N GLY A 22 19.69 35.24 1.38
CA GLY A 22 20.51 34.21 2.02
C GLY A 22 21.94 34.33 1.51
N THR A 23 22.89 34.57 2.41
CA THR A 23 24.31 34.49 2.09
C THR A 23 24.69 33.01 1.99
N GLU A 24 24.70 32.47 0.78
CA GLU A 24 25.23 31.12 0.50
C GLU A 24 26.76 31.17 0.64
N ASP A 25 27.33 30.45 1.60
CA ASP A 25 28.80 30.36 1.73
C ASP A 25 29.37 29.61 0.53
N GLN A 26 30.01 30.34 -0.38
CA GLN A 26 30.70 29.77 -1.54
C GLN A 26 31.96 29.02 -1.06
N ILE A 27 31.89 27.68 -1.05
CA ILE A 27 33.05 26.82 -0.79
C ILE A 27 33.88 26.73 -2.08
N ILE A 28 35.14 27.17 -2.02
CA ILE A 28 36.09 27.11 -3.14
C ILE A 28 36.78 25.74 -3.15
N PHE A 29 36.78 25.07 -4.30
CA PHE A 29 37.42 23.76 -4.52
C PHE A 29 38.62 23.89 -5.46
N THR A 30 39.62 23.03 -5.25
CA THR A 30 40.85 23.02 -6.07
C THR A 30 40.70 22.20 -7.34
N SER A 31 39.79 21.21 -7.35
CA SER A 31 39.52 20.33 -8.49
C SER A 31 38.02 20.00 -8.59
N GLU A 32 37.58 19.62 -9.79
CA GLU A 32 36.21 19.19 -10.03
C GLU A 32 35.88 17.89 -9.27
N GLN A 33 36.83 16.97 -9.20
CA GLN A 33 36.71 15.71 -8.44
C GLN A 33 36.44 15.99 -6.96
N GLN A 34 37.14 16.95 -6.35
CA GLN A 34 36.95 17.32 -4.96
C GLN A 34 35.53 17.87 -4.69
N LYS A 35 35.01 18.66 -5.64
CA LYS A 35 33.64 19.20 -5.58
C LYS A 35 32.60 18.08 -5.62
N LEU A 36 32.77 17.09 -6.50
CA LEU A 36 31.86 15.94 -6.61
C LEU A 36 31.84 15.12 -5.32
N ILE A 37 33.03 14.78 -4.78
CA ILE A 37 33.13 14.04 -3.52
C ILE A 37 32.49 14.83 -2.37
N TYR A 38 32.73 16.14 -2.30
CA TYR A 38 32.10 17.00 -1.31
C TYR A 38 30.57 16.96 -1.38
N GLN A 39 30.00 17.08 -2.60
CA GLN A 39 28.56 17.02 -2.80
C GLN A 39 27.97 15.68 -2.39
N GLU A 40 28.63 14.57 -2.73
CA GLU A 40 28.21 13.24 -2.29
C GLU A 40 28.24 13.10 -0.75
N VAL A 41 29.36 13.45 -0.13
CA VAL A 41 29.53 13.32 1.33
C VAL A 41 28.52 14.17 2.09
N THR A 42 28.29 15.42 1.65
CA THR A 42 27.35 16.32 2.31
C THR A 42 25.88 15.94 2.10
N ALA A 43 25.55 15.25 1.01
CA ALA A 43 24.22 14.68 0.79
C ALA A 43 23.98 13.40 1.62
N GLU A 44 25.03 12.60 1.84
CA GLU A 44 24.99 11.35 2.59
C GLU A 44 24.99 11.56 4.12
N LEU A 45 25.48 12.73 4.56
CA LEU A 45 25.51 13.12 5.97
C LEU A 45 24.24 13.89 6.37
N ARG A 46 23.62 13.48 7.48
CA ARG A 46 22.47 14.13 8.12
C ARG A 46 22.91 15.07 9.23
N CYS A 47 22.15 16.15 9.40
CA CYS A 47 22.28 17.02 10.56
C CYS A 47 21.51 16.44 11.76
N PRO A 48 22.18 15.99 12.84
CA PRO A 48 21.52 15.37 14.00
C PRO A 48 20.67 16.34 14.84
N LYS A 49 20.81 17.65 14.59
CA LYS A 49 20.05 18.71 15.27
C LYS A 49 18.90 19.25 14.41
N CYS A 50 18.79 18.80 13.16
CA CYS A 50 17.82 19.30 12.21
C CYS A 50 16.70 18.28 11.99
N GLN A 51 15.57 18.73 11.46
CA GLN A 51 14.43 17.85 11.18
C GLN A 51 14.68 17.00 9.93
N ASN A 52 15.39 15.87 10.09
CA ASN A 52 15.63 14.86 9.04
C ASN A 52 16.16 15.45 7.72
N GLN A 53 17.06 16.42 7.81
CA GLN A 53 17.69 17.08 6.66
C GLN A 53 19.16 16.68 6.54
N ASN A 54 19.66 16.65 5.31
CA ASN A 54 21.09 16.51 5.04
C ASN A 54 21.85 17.78 5.45
N ILE A 55 23.18 17.71 5.53
CA ILE A 55 24.01 18.88 5.87
C ILE A 55 24.22 19.82 4.67
N ALA A 56 23.94 19.35 3.45
CA ALA A 56 24.02 20.16 2.23
C ALA A 56 22.94 21.26 2.18
N ASP A 57 21.69 20.89 2.48
CA ASP A 57 20.49 21.74 2.37
C ASP A 57 20.13 22.45 3.68
N SER A 58 20.67 21.99 4.81
CA SER A 58 20.35 22.59 6.10
C SER A 58 21.19 23.84 6.40
N ASN A 59 20.50 24.91 6.77
CA ASN A 59 21.09 26.19 7.21
C ASN A 59 21.39 26.24 8.72
N ALA A 60 21.37 25.10 9.42
CA ALA A 60 21.75 25.07 10.84
C ALA A 60 23.25 25.36 11.02
N VAL A 61 23.60 26.05 12.11
CA VAL A 61 25.01 26.35 12.47
C VAL A 61 25.86 25.08 12.53
N VAL A 62 25.30 23.98 13.05
CA VAL A 62 25.98 22.67 13.12
C VAL A 62 26.23 22.09 11.73
N ALA A 63 25.29 22.23 10.79
CA ALA A 63 25.46 21.74 9.43
C ALA A 63 26.54 22.55 8.68
N LYS A 64 26.62 23.87 8.93
CA LYS A 64 27.69 24.71 8.40
C LYS A 64 29.07 24.29 8.92
N ASP A 65 29.20 24.05 10.22
CA ASP A 65 30.45 23.57 10.83
C ASP A 65 30.88 22.21 10.25
N MET A 66 29.93 21.28 10.08
CA MET A 66 30.18 20.00 9.44
C MET A 66 30.65 20.16 7.99
N ARG A 67 30.01 21.02 7.19
CA ARG A 67 30.41 21.32 5.80
C ARG A 67 31.84 21.86 5.72
N VAL A 68 32.19 22.81 6.59
CA VAL A 68 33.56 23.34 6.68
C VAL A 68 34.55 22.23 7.00
N LYS A 69 34.22 21.34 7.96
CA LYS A 69 35.08 20.23 8.34
C LYS A 69 35.24 19.18 7.23
N VAL A 70 34.17 18.87 6.49
CA VAL A 70 34.24 17.99 5.31
C VAL A 70 35.24 18.55 4.30
N LYS A 71 35.14 19.85 3.98
CA LYS A 71 36.06 20.51 3.06
C LYS A 71 37.51 20.46 3.54
N GLU A 72 37.74 20.73 4.82
CA GLU A 72 39.08 20.68 5.42
C GLU A 72 39.72 19.28 5.27
N LEU A 73 38.94 18.21 5.48
CA LEU A 73 39.43 16.83 5.34
C LEU A 73 39.70 16.46 3.88
N LEU A 74 38.88 16.94 2.94
CA LEU A 74 39.12 16.74 1.51
C LEU A 74 40.37 17.51 1.05
N ASP A 75 40.62 18.71 1.57
CA ASP A 75 41.86 19.46 1.31
C ASP A 75 43.10 18.74 1.86
N GLN A 76 42.94 17.95 2.94
CA GLN A 76 43.98 17.09 3.49
C GLN A 76 44.22 15.82 2.66
N GLY A 77 43.47 15.61 1.57
CA GLY A 77 43.59 14.44 0.70
C GLY A 77 42.94 13.18 1.28
N GLN A 78 42.01 13.31 2.22
CA GLN A 78 41.27 12.16 2.74
C GLN A 78 40.25 11.64 1.72
N ASP A 79 40.07 10.31 1.70
CA ASP A 79 39.06 9.66 0.89
C ASP A 79 37.65 9.83 1.49
N LYS A 80 36.61 9.70 0.64
CA LYS A 80 35.19 9.74 1.04
C LYS A 80 34.91 8.93 2.31
N GLN A 81 35.38 7.69 2.37
CA GLN A 81 35.10 6.79 3.51
C GLN A 81 35.77 7.29 4.80
N GLN A 82 36.97 7.85 4.69
CA GLN A 82 37.69 8.40 5.84
C GLN A 82 36.99 9.63 6.40
N VAL A 83 36.49 10.50 5.52
CA VAL A 83 35.71 11.69 5.91
C VAL A 83 34.44 11.28 6.63
N ILE A 84 33.67 10.33 6.08
CA ILE A 84 32.44 9.83 6.72
C ILE A 84 32.77 9.21 8.08
N GLN A 85 33.81 8.39 8.16
CA GLN A 85 34.22 7.75 9.41
C GLN A 85 34.61 8.77 10.48
N TYR A 86 35.29 9.86 10.10
CA TYR A 86 35.59 10.97 11.00
C TYR A 86 34.30 11.63 11.51
N MET A 87 33.35 11.89 10.61
CA MET A 87 32.07 12.51 10.95
C MET A 87 31.26 11.62 11.90
N VAL A 88 31.23 10.31 11.67
CA VAL A 88 30.55 9.34 12.55
C VAL A 88 31.24 9.25 13.91
N ASN A 89 32.58 9.27 13.96
CA ASN A 89 33.32 9.23 15.21
C ASN A 89 33.06 10.49 16.06
N ARG A 90 32.94 11.65 15.42
CA ARG A 90 32.77 12.94 16.11
C ARG A 90 31.31 13.28 16.44
N TYR A 91 30.39 13.01 15.52
CA TYR A 91 28.98 13.40 15.58
C TYR A 91 28.02 12.23 15.83
N GLY A 92 28.53 11.00 15.84
CA GLY A 92 27.78 9.77 16.10
C GLY A 92 27.23 9.10 14.84
N GLN A 93 26.72 7.88 15.01
CA GLN A 93 26.17 7.06 13.93
C GLN A 93 24.95 7.70 13.23
N PHE A 94 24.22 8.57 13.92
CA PHE A 94 23.05 9.27 13.37
C PHE A 94 23.40 10.33 12.30
N ALA A 95 24.67 10.73 12.23
CA ALA A 95 25.14 11.68 11.23
C ALA A 95 25.25 11.06 9.83
N HIS A 96 25.22 9.74 9.68
CA HIS A 96 25.39 9.06 8.40
C HIS A 96 24.10 8.33 7.99
N TYR A 97 23.58 8.63 6.79
CA TYR A 97 22.30 8.07 6.31
C TYR A 97 22.40 6.57 6.01
N GLN A 98 23.56 6.12 5.51
CA GLN A 98 23.80 4.74 5.10
C GLN A 98 24.94 4.14 5.92
N PRO A 99 24.72 3.85 7.22
CA PRO A 99 25.75 3.18 8.00
C PRO A 99 26.10 1.85 7.32
N PRO A 100 27.39 1.47 7.27
CA PRO A 100 27.82 0.23 6.65
C PRO A 100 27.10 -0.97 7.28
N LEU A 101 26.89 -2.01 6.48
CA LEU A 101 26.29 -3.26 6.96
C LEU A 101 27.19 -3.86 8.04
N ASN A 102 26.78 -3.69 9.30
CA ASN A 102 27.45 -4.24 10.46
C ASN A 102 26.87 -5.62 10.79
N VAL A 103 27.67 -6.43 11.51
CA VAL A 103 27.25 -7.77 11.95
C VAL A 103 25.92 -7.74 12.72
N ALA A 104 25.69 -6.69 13.53
CA ALA A 104 24.46 -6.50 14.27
C ALA A 104 23.23 -6.31 13.35
N THR A 105 23.35 -5.50 12.31
CA THR A 105 22.28 -5.31 11.32
C THR A 105 22.05 -6.60 10.55
N SER A 106 23.11 -7.28 10.09
CA SER A 106 22.98 -8.57 9.42
C SER A 106 22.29 -9.62 10.29
N LEU A 107 22.62 -9.71 11.58
CA LEU A 107 21.97 -10.64 12.50
C LEU A 107 20.49 -10.34 12.70
N LEU A 108 20.12 -9.05 12.79
CA LEU A 108 18.73 -8.61 12.90
C LEU A 108 17.91 -9.07 11.67
N TRP A 109 18.48 -8.95 10.47
CA TRP A 109 17.85 -9.41 9.23
C TRP A 109 17.88 -10.94 9.05
N LEU A 110 18.89 -11.63 9.58
CA LEU A 110 18.99 -13.09 9.54
C LEU A 110 18.03 -13.76 10.52
N MET A 111 17.65 -13.11 11.62
CA MET A 111 16.73 -13.65 12.62
C MET A 111 15.37 -14.08 12.05
N PRO A 112 14.62 -13.26 11.28
CA PRO A 112 13.34 -13.69 10.71
C PRO A 112 13.49 -14.84 9.70
N ILE A 113 14.54 -14.81 8.86
CA ILE A 113 14.82 -15.90 7.91
C ILE A 113 15.15 -17.19 8.66
N GLY A 114 16.01 -17.10 9.68
CA GLY A 114 16.38 -18.22 10.54
C GLY A 114 15.18 -18.80 11.29
N PHE A 115 14.27 -17.97 11.77
CA PHE A 115 13.04 -18.40 12.44
C PHE A 115 12.11 -19.19 11.50
N ILE A 116 11.92 -18.72 10.27
CA ILE A 116 11.12 -19.42 9.25
C ILE A 116 11.75 -20.78 8.91
N LEU A 117 13.06 -20.80 8.66
CA LEU A 117 13.78 -22.04 8.37
C LEU A 117 13.72 -23.02 9.54
N PHE A 118 13.83 -22.53 10.77
CA PHE A 118 13.70 -23.33 11.98
C PHE A 118 12.29 -23.91 12.13
N ALA A 119 11.25 -23.12 11.88
CA ALA A 119 9.86 -23.56 11.92
C ALA A 119 9.58 -24.65 10.88
N ILE A 120 10.02 -24.46 9.62
CA ILE A 120 9.90 -25.47 8.55
C ILE A 120 10.66 -26.73 8.93
N PHE A 121 11.90 -26.60 9.43
CA PHE A 121 12.71 -27.74 9.84
C PHE A 121 12.02 -28.57 10.93
N VAL A 122 11.47 -27.92 11.95
CA VAL A 122 10.70 -28.58 13.01
C VAL A 122 9.45 -29.22 12.45
N GLN A 123 8.72 -28.56 11.55
CA GLN A 123 7.52 -29.10 10.91
C GLN A 123 7.83 -30.36 10.10
N VAL A 124 8.87 -30.33 9.25
CA VAL A 124 9.31 -31.49 8.45
C VAL A 124 9.74 -32.64 9.35
N LYS A 125 10.48 -32.37 10.45
CA LYS A 125 10.86 -33.42 11.41
C LYS A 125 9.69 -33.96 12.23
N ARG A 126 8.63 -33.17 12.45
CA ARG A 126 7.42 -33.60 13.18
C ARG A 126 6.39 -34.29 12.29
N SER A 127 6.42 -34.03 10.98
CA SER A 127 5.62 -34.74 9.99
C SER A 127 6.01 -36.21 9.96
N LYS A 128 5.32 -37.03 10.76
CA LYS A 128 5.24 -38.47 10.50
C LYS A 128 4.61 -38.63 9.10
N PRO A 129 5.14 -39.47 8.21
CA PRO A 129 4.47 -39.74 6.94
C PRO A 129 3.21 -40.54 7.24
N LYS A 130 2.06 -39.86 7.35
CA LYS A 130 0.73 -40.49 7.36
C LYS A 130 -0.31 -39.55 6.75
N TYR A 131 -0.55 -39.74 5.46
CA TYR A 131 -1.87 -39.57 4.87
C TYR A 131 -1.98 -40.55 3.70
N ASN A 132 -2.27 -41.82 4.02
CA ASN A 132 -2.90 -42.73 3.07
C ASN A 132 -4.38 -42.32 3.05
N VAL A 133 -4.86 -41.90 1.90
CA VAL A 133 -6.23 -41.44 1.68
C VAL A 133 -7.09 -42.66 1.37
N ASP A 134 -7.25 -43.53 2.37
CA ASP A 134 -8.39 -44.47 2.41
C ASP A 134 -9.56 -43.76 3.11
N THR A 135 -9.96 -42.57 2.62
CA THR A 135 -11.32 -42.10 2.85
C THR A 135 -12.22 -42.97 1.98
N PRO A 136 -13.25 -43.66 2.53
CA PRO A 136 -14.33 -44.16 1.73
C PRO A 136 -14.94 -42.93 1.03
N GLU A 137 -14.59 -42.74 -0.24
CA GLU A 137 -15.38 -41.95 -1.16
C GLU A 137 -16.82 -42.45 -0.99
N PRO A 138 -17.82 -41.59 -0.72
CA PRO A 138 -19.20 -42.05 -0.63
C PRO A 138 -19.47 -42.78 -1.94
N ASP A 139 -19.61 -44.09 -1.83
CA ASP A 139 -19.61 -45.00 -2.95
C ASP A 139 -20.65 -44.48 -3.93
N LEU A 140 -20.25 -44.17 -5.17
CA LEU A 140 -21.17 -43.62 -6.17
C LEU A 140 -22.39 -44.53 -6.32
N THR A 141 -22.26 -45.80 -5.96
CA THR A 141 -23.35 -46.77 -5.86
C THR A 141 -24.38 -46.41 -4.79
N GLU A 142 -23.99 -45.97 -3.58
CA GLU A 142 -24.92 -45.52 -2.54
C GLU A 142 -25.69 -44.26 -2.96
N ALA A 143 -24.99 -43.29 -3.56
CA ALA A 143 -25.61 -42.07 -4.08
C ALA A 143 -26.56 -42.36 -5.25
N LYS A 144 -26.18 -43.26 -6.16
CA LYS A 144 -27.04 -43.70 -7.28
C LYS A 144 -28.26 -44.47 -6.81
N VAL A 145 -28.13 -45.32 -5.78
CA VAL A 145 -29.26 -46.04 -5.20
C VAL A 145 -30.25 -45.08 -4.53
N ALA A 146 -29.75 -44.04 -3.86
CA ALA A 146 -30.61 -43.00 -3.29
C ALA A 146 -31.35 -42.20 -4.37
N LEU A 147 -30.71 -41.92 -5.51
CA LEU A 147 -31.30 -41.20 -6.64
C LEU A 147 -32.40 -42.03 -7.33
N ASP A 148 -32.11 -43.31 -7.60
CA ASP A 148 -33.05 -44.27 -8.21
C ASP A 148 -34.28 -44.55 -7.31
N LYS A 149 -34.13 -44.40 -5.98
CA LYS A 149 -35.27 -44.46 -5.06
C LYS A 149 -36.18 -43.22 -5.19
N LEU A 150 -35.60 -42.03 -5.35
CA LEU A 150 -36.36 -40.79 -5.52
C LEU A 150 -37.14 -40.80 -6.83
N ASP A 151 -36.55 -41.29 -7.91
CA ASP A 151 -37.19 -41.36 -9.23
C ASP A 151 -38.45 -42.24 -9.20
N ARG A 152 -38.38 -43.40 -8.53
CA ARG A 152 -39.56 -44.27 -8.32
C ARG A 152 -40.66 -43.64 -7.48
N GLU A 153 -40.30 -42.89 -6.44
CA GLU A 153 -41.29 -42.18 -5.61
C GLU A 153 -42.01 -41.10 -6.43
N LEU A 154 -41.30 -40.40 -7.33
CA LEU A 154 -41.87 -39.42 -8.25
C LEU A 154 -42.86 -40.05 -9.24
N GLU A 155 -42.51 -41.18 -9.87
CA GLU A 155 -43.43 -41.89 -10.78
C GLU A 155 -44.73 -42.33 -10.07
N GLN A 156 -44.63 -42.81 -8.82
CA GLN A 156 -45.80 -43.17 -8.03
C GLN A 156 -46.69 -41.98 -7.66
N LEU A 157 -46.12 -40.78 -7.50
CA LEU A 157 -46.90 -39.56 -7.27
C LEU A 157 -47.56 -39.08 -8.57
N LEU A 158 -46.88 -39.17 -9.70
CA LEU A 158 -47.43 -38.81 -11.01
C LEU A 158 -48.59 -39.72 -11.42
N GLU A 159 -48.53 -41.01 -11.16
CA GLU A 159 -49.64 -41.93 -11.47
C GLU A 159 -50.86 -41.69 -10.57
N LYS A 160 -50.62 -41.32 -9.30
CA LYS A 160 -51.70 -40.86 -8.41
C LYS A 160 -52.32 -39.55 -8.85
N GLU A 161 -51.57 -38.63 -9.46
CA GLU A 161 -52.13 -37.42 -10.06
C GLU A 161 -52.98 -37.76 -11.29
N ALA A 162 -52.55 -38.70 -12.14
CA ALA A 162 -53.30 -39.15 -13.31
C ALA A 162 -54.67 -39.78 -12.96
N ASP A 163 -54.72 -40.59 -11.89
CA ASP A 163 -55.97 -41.19 -11.38
C ASP A 163 -56.96 -40.16 -10.79
N VAL A 164 -56.43 -39.02 -10.31
CA VAL A 164 -57.25 -37.91 -9.78
C VAL A 164 -57.79 -37.05 -10.92
N GLU A 165 -57.01 -36.85 -11.98
CA GLU A 165 -57.41 -36.05 -13.14
C GLU A 165 -58.56 -36.70 -13.94
N ASP A 166 -58.55 -38.04 -14.11
CA ASP A 166 -59.64 -38.79 -14.78
C ASP A 166 -60.95 -38.78 -13.96
N ASN A 167 -60.85 -38.77 -12.61
CA ASN A 167 -62.00 -38.60 -11.72
C ASN A 167 -62.55 -37.16 -11.69
N LEU A 168 -61.77 -36.16 -12.12
CA LEU A 168 -62.18 -34.75 -12.18
C LEU A 168 -62.88 -34.39 -13.51
N LEU A 169 -62.60 -35.10 -14.61
CA LEU A 169 -63.22 -34.86 -15.93
C LEU A 169 -64.64 -35.43 -16.07
N VAL A 170 -65.10 -36.29 -15.16
CA VAL A 170 -66.47 -36.85 -15.19
C VAL A 170 -67.53 -35.93 -14.57
N LYS A 171 -67.18 -34.96 -13.70
CA LYS A 171 -68.18 -34.28 -12.85
C LYS A 171 -68.52 -32.83 -13.16
N ASN A 172 -67.79 -32.09 -13.99
CA ASN A 172 -68.03 -30.65 -14.10
C ASN A 172 -67.95 -30.09 -15.53
N SER A 173 -69.06 -30.15 -16.26
CA SER A 173 -69.46 -29.10 -17.23
C SER A 173 -70.61 -28.33 -16.56
N PRO A 174 -70.75 -26.97 -16.60
CA PRO A 174 -70.57 -26.11 -17.78
C PRO A 174 -70.08 -24.65 -17.52
N SER A 175 -70.14 -23.84 -18.59
CA SER A 175 -70.08 -22.35 -18.69
C SER A 175 -68.69 -21.70 -18.77
N VAL A 176 -68.17 -21.36 -19.96
CA VAL A 176 -68.52 -20.20 -20.83
C VAL A 176 -68.24 -18.84 -20.18
N LYS A 177 -67.26 -18.10 -20.75
CA LYS A 177 -67.13 -16.64 -21.01
C LYS A 177 -65.64 -16.25 -20.97
N ASP A 178 -64.97 -15.91 -22.06
CA ASP A 178 -65.05 -14.71 -22.92
C ASP A 178 -63.92 -13.71 -22.62
N ASN A 179 -63.23 -13.30 -23.70
CA ASN A 179 -62.44 -12.07 -23.91
C ASN A 179 -60.99 -12.06 -23.37
N ASN A 180 -59.97 -12.17 -24.22
CA ASN A 180 -59.48 -11.20 -25.23
C ASN A 180 -58.88 -9.91 -24.62
N SER A 181 -57.55 -9.85 -24.57
CA SER A 181 -56.72 -8.67 -24.93
C SER A 181 -55.29 -8.99 -24.52
N ASN A 182 -54.42 -9.22 -25.50
CA ASN A 182 -53.66 -8.19 -26.20
C ASN A 182 -52.50 -7.64 -25.36
N ASN A 183 -51.33 -7.88 -25.95
CA ASN A 183 -50.33 -6.87 -26.24
C ASN A 183 -49.42 -6.42 -25.10
N ASN A 184 -48.16 -6.84 -25.29
CA ASN A 184 -47.09 -5.93 -25.69
C ASN A 184 -46.26 -5.24 -24.62
N ASP A 185 -44.97 -5.33 -24.96
CA ASP A 185 -44.01 -4.23 -25.03
C ASP A 185 -43.42 -3.70 -23.72
N SER A 186 -42.10 -3.89 -23.69
CA SER A 186 -41.12 -2.82 -23.61
C SER A 186 -40.82 -2.20 -22.26
N GLN A 187 -39.51 -2.19 -22.00
CA GLN A 187 -38.72 -1.04 -21.55
C GLN A 187 -39.23 -0.28 -20.32
N ASN A 188 -38.41 -0.21 -19.26
CA ASN A 188 -37.98 1.12 -18.82
C ASN A 188 -36.69 1.11 -17.99
N SER A 189 -35.79 1.96 -18.47
CA SER A 189 -34.74 2.74 -17.82
C SER A 189 -35.05 3.33 -16.44
N ASN A 190 -33.97 3.64 -15.69
CA ASN A 190 -33.63 4.89 -14.97
C ASN A 190 -32.68 4.54 -13.80
N ALA A 191 -31.41 4.95 -13.78
CA ALA A 191 -30.88 6.30 -13.57
C ALA A 191 -31.34 6.91 -12.23
N VAL A 192 -30.47 6.88 -11.21
CA VAL A 192 -30.51 7.79 -10.06
C VAL A 192 -29.09 8.27 -9.78
N ASP A 193 -28.93 9.56 -10.02
CA ASP A 193 -27.85 10.45 -9.68
C ASP A 193 -28.21 11.07 -8.32
N ASP A 194 -27.27 11.22 -7.38
CA ASP A 194 -27.41 12.24 -6.34
C ASP A 194 -26.05 12.69 -5.81
N SER A 195 -25.62 13.83 -6.32
CA SER A 195 -24.62 14.69 -5.72
C SER A 195 -25.32 15.55 -4.66
N ASN A 196 -24.91 15.49 -3.39
CA ASN A 196 -25.15 16.64 -2.52
C ASN A 196 -24.01 16.89 -1.52
N LYS A 197 -23.81 18.19 -1.33
CA LYS A 197 -22.66 18.92 -0.86
C LYS A 197 -22.97 19.53 0.52
N ASP A 198 -21.93 20.03 1.18
CA ASP A 198 -21.95 21.08 2.21
C ASP A 198 -22.35 20.74 3.67
N ASN A 199 -21.36 20.77 4.60
CA ASN A 199 -21.25 21.67 5.77
C ASN A 199 -20.19 21.12 6.75
N LYS A 200 -19.07 21.83 6.98
CA LYS A 200 -18.87 22.84 8.03
C LYS A 200 -18.69 22.25 9.43
N GLN A 201 -17.44 22.13 9.88
CA GLN A 201 -16.91 22.84 11.05
C GLN A 201 -15.38 22.76 11.11
#